data_AF-A0A7L4PDA4-F1
#
_entry.id   AF-A0A7L4PDA4-F1
#
_cell.length_a   1.000
_cell.length_b   1.000
_cell.length_c   1.000
_cell.angle_alpha   90.00
_cell.angle_beta   90.00
_cell.angle_gamma   90.00
#
_symmetry.space_group_name_H-M   'P 1'
#
loop_
_entity.id
_entity.type
_entity.pdbx_description
1 polymer ?
#
loop_
_entity_poly.entity_id
_entity_poly.type
_entity_poly.pdbx_seq_one_letter_code
_entity_poly.pdbx_strand_id
1 'polypeptide(L)' 'MEADVTIILKKGVADPEGSNVKKALNLLGFDEVRKVQTMKTFRIDLATEDRGKAKKDIDEMCKKLLANPVIQTYRVEIR' A
#
# COMPACT_ATOMS: atom_id res chain seq x y z
N MET A 1 -2.03 -19.88 3.17
CA MET A 1 -2.16 -19.07 1.94
C MET A 1 -1.67 -17.69 2.28
N GLU A 2 -0.85 -17.07 1.43
CA GLU A 2 -0.31 -15.75 1.75
C GLU A 2 -0.97 -14.66 0.91
N ALA A 3 -1.08 -13.46 1.46
CA ALA A 3 -1.50 -12.29 0.70
C ALA A 3 -0.69 -11.04 1.08
N ASP A 4 -0.30 -10.28 0.07
CA ASP A 4 0.28 -8.94 0.23
C ASP A 4 -0.81 -7.90 -0.02
N VAL A 5 -1.10 -7.07 0.98
CA VAL A 5 -2.06 -5.95 0.93
C VAL A 5 -1.28 -4.64 0.97
N THR A 6 -1.22 -3.96 -0.17
CA THR A 6 -0.50 -2.69 -0.31
C THR A 6 -1.47 -1.52 -0.25
N ILE A 7 -1.27 -0.61 0.70
CA ILE A 7 -2.06 0.58 0.97
C ILE A 7 -1.33 1.81 0.45
N ILE A 8 -2.03 2.59 -0.36
CA ILE A 8 -1.51 3.80 -1.01
C ILE A 8 -2.45 4.97 -0.76
N LEU A 9 -1.90 6.18 -0.70
CA LEU A 9 -2.70 7.41 -0.68
C LEU A 9 -3.46 7.57 -2.01
N LYS A 10 -4.69 8.07 -1.95
CA LYS A 10 -5.48 8.38 -3.14
C LYS A 10 -4.87 9.52 -3.95
N LYS A 11 -5.17 9.56 -5.25
CA LYS A 11 -4.79 10.67 -6.13
C LYS A 11 -5.30 11.99 -5.55
N GLY A 12 -4.42 12.98 -5.41
CA GLY A 12 -4.73 14.30 -4.87
C GLY A 12 -4.49 14.43 -3.36
N VAL A 13 -4.24 13.33 -2.64
CA VAL A 13 -3.80 13.39 -1.25
C VAL A 13 -2.29 13.62 -1.23
N ALA A 14 -1.85 14.61 -0.46
CA ALA A 14 -0.43 14.93 -0.33
C ALA A 14 0.31 13.79 0.39
N ASP A 15 1.50 13.49 -0.12
CA ASP A 15 2.48 12.58 0.50
C ASP A 15 3.74 13.39 0.86
N PRO A 16 3.75 14.09 2.03
CA PRO A 16 4.88 14.91 2.43
C PRO A 16 6.16 14.10 2.61
N GLU A 17 6.04 12.86 3.08
CA GLU A 17 7.16 11.95 3.29
C GLU A 17 7.82 11.59 1.95
N GLY A 18 7.04 11.14 0.96
CA GLY A 18 7.56 10.84 -0.37
C GLY A 18 8.21 12.06 -1.03
N SER A 19 7.63 13.24 -0.86
CA SER A 19 8.23 14.50 -1.35
C SER A 19 9.58 14.80 -0.71
N ASN A 20 9.71 14.61 0.61
CA ASN A 20 10.97 14.83 1.32
C ASN A 20 12.03 13.79 0.95
N VAL A 21 11.66 12.51 0.81
CA VAL A 21 12.57 11.46 0.37
C VAL A 21 13.07 11.73 -1.04
N LYS A 22 12.21 12.16 -1.97
CA LYS A 22 12.65 12.58 -3.31
C LYS A 22 13.72 13.68 -3.23
N LYS A 23 13.46 14.74 -2.45
CA LYS A 23 14.43 15.84 -2.30
C LYS A 23 15.76 15.34 -1.75
N ALA A 24 15.73 14.47 -0.73
CA ALA A 24 16.92 13.88 -0.16
C ALA A 24 17.71 13.05 -1.18
N LEU A 25 17.02 12.24 -2.02
CA LEU A 25 17.66 11.48 -3.08
C LEU A 25 18.34 12.39 -4.13
N ASN A 26 17.69 13.47 -4.54
CA ASN A 26 18.30 14.43 -5.47
C ASN A 26 19.55 15.09 -4.86
N LEU A 27 19.52 15.45 -3.56
CA LEU A 27 20.70 16.01 -2.87
C LEU A 27 21.88 15.03 -2.80
N LEU A 28 21.61 13.72 -2.86
CA LEU A 28 22.63 12.67 -2.91
C LEU A 28 23.12 12.37 -4.34
N GLY A 29 22.67 13.12 -5.35
CA GLY A 29 23.08 12.98 -6.76
C GLY A 29 22.21 12.05 -7.60
N PHE A 30 21.06 11.59 -7.08
CA PHE A 30 20.11 10.75 -7.84
C PHE A 30 19.09 11.61 -8.63
N ASP A 31 19.57 12.47 -9.52
CA ASP A 31 18.75 13.48 -10.20
C ASP A 31 17.64 12.91 -11.11
N GLU A 32 17.78 11.67 -11.55
CA GLU A 32 16.79 10.97 -12.39
C GLU A 32 15.54 10.51 -11.59
N VAL A 33 15.52 10.66 -10.26
CA VAL A 33 14.36 10.30 -9.43
C VAL A 33 13.23 11.32 -9.61
N ARG A 34 12.26 10.98 -10.47
CA ARG A 34 11.14 11.88 -10.80
C ARG A 34 10.09 11.98 -9.71
N LYS A 35 9.80 10.85 -9.03
CA LYS A 35 8.75 10.74 -8.01
C LYS A 35 9.08 9.64 -7.02
N VAL A 36 8.83 9.90 -5.75
CA VAL A 36 8.78 8.90 -4.68
C VAL A 36 7.36 8.90 -4.14
N GLN A 37 6.84 7.72 -3.84
CA GLN A 37 5.54 7.53 -3.22
C GLN A 37 5.68 6.56 -2.06
N THR A 38 5.18 6.96 -0.91
CA THR A 38 5.12 6.11 0.28
C THR A 38 3.90 5.20 0.21
N MET A 39 4.08 3.98 0.70
CA MET A 39 3.04 2.97 0.79
C MET A 39 3.33 2.03 1.93
N LYS A 40 2.27 1.42 2.47
CA LYS A 40 2.38 0.41 3.53
C LYS A 40 1.90 -0.93 3.00
N THR A 41 2.70 -1.98 3.15
CA THR A 41 2.29 -3.33 2.77
C THR A 41 2.15 -4.21 4.01
N PHE A 42 1.00 -4.88 4.13
CA PHE A 42 0.79 -5.94 5.10
C PHE A 42 0.93 -7.28 4.39
N ARG A 43 1.78 -8.16 4.92
CA ARG A 43 1.81 -9.57 4.54
C ARG A 43 0.98 -10.35 5.53
N ILE A 44 -0.01 -11.08 5.05
CA ILE A 44 -0.99 -11.81 5.86
C ILE A 44 -0.93 -13.28 5.46
N ASP A 45 -0.66 -14.15 6.44
CA ASP A 45 -0.86 -15.58 6.29
C ASP A 45 -2.29 -15.94 6.73
N LEU A 46 -2.98 -16.67 5.86
CA LEU A 46 -4.37 -17.08 6.00
C LEU A 46 -4.43 -18.60 6.01
N ALA A 47 -5.10 -19.15 7.03
CA ALA A 47 -5.30 -20.60 7.15
C ALA A 47 -6.24 -21.21 6.09
N THR A 48 -6.93 -20.39 5.29
CA THR A 48 -7.83 -20.87 4.24
C THR A 48 -7.07 -21.21 2.97
N GLU A 49 -7.50 -22.26 2.28
CA GLU A 49 -7.02 -22.61 0.92
C GLU A 49 -7.95 -22.08 -0.19
N ASP A 50 -9.16 -21.63 0.18
CA ASP A 50 -10.11 -21.00 -0.75
C ASP A 50 -9.73 -19.54 -1.03
N ARG A 51 -9.28 -19.28 -2.27
CA ARG A 51 -8.90 -17.93 -2.75
C ARG A 51 -10.08 -16.95 -2.76
N GLY A 52 -11.30 -17.43 -3.02
CA GLY A 52 -12.50 -16.60 -3.03
C GLY A 52 -12.86 -16.13 -1.62
N LYS A 53 -12.78 -17.03 -0.64
CA LYS A 53 -12.93 -16.70 0.78
C LYS A 53 -11.83 -15.74 1.25
N ALA A 54 -10.57 -16.05 0.96
CA ALA A 54 -9.44 -15.19 1.30
C ALA A 54 -9.62 -13.76 0.79
N LYS A 55 -10.04 -13.59 -0.47
CA LYS A 55 -10.27 -12.28 -1.06
C LYS A 55 -11.37 -11.49 -0.33
N LYS A 56 -12.47 -12.15 0.05
CA LYS A 56 -13.56 -11.50 0.81
C LYS A 56 -13.09 -11.08 2.20
N ASP A 57 -12.38 -11.96 2.90
CA ASP A 57 -11.90 -11.70 4.26
C ASP A 57 -10.90 -10.55 4.26
N ILE A 58 -9.95 -10.53 3.32
CA ILE A 58 -8.98 -9.42 3.17
C ILE A 58 -9.70 -8.10 2.84
N ASP A 59 -10.68 -8.12 1.95
CA ASP A 59 -11.44 -6.92 1.59
C ASP A 59 -12.17 -6.32 2.80
N GLU A 60 -12.74 -7.18 3.65
CA GLU A 60 -13.35 -6.78 4.92
C GLU A 60 -12.32 -6.24 5.92
N MET A 61 -11.15 -6.87 6.04
CA MET A 61 -10.05 -6.36 6.88
C MET A 61 -9.62 -4.96 6.43
N CYS A 62 -9.50 -4.73 5.11
CA CYS A 62 -9.14 -3.44 4.55
C CYS A 62 -10.14 -2.34 4.89
N LYS A 63 -11.44 -2.62 4.71
CA LYS A 63 -12.51 -1.65 4.99
C LYS A 63 -12.65 -1.33 6.48
N LYS A 64 -12.47 -2.34 7.34
CA LYS A 64 -12.69 -2.20 8.78
C LYS A 64 -11.50 -1.63 9.54
N LEU A 65 -10.28 -1.88 9.06
CA LEU A 65 -9.08 -1.58 9.84
C LEU A 65 -7.90 -1.08 9.01
N LEU A 66 -7.53 -1.82 7.95
CA LEU A 66 -6.19 -1.60 7.38
C LEU A 66 -6.08 -0.29 6.61
N ALA A 67 -7.14 0.11 5.89
CA ALA A 67 -7.14 1.32 5.07
C ALA A 67 -8.14 2.35 5.58
N ASN A 68 -7.75 3.62 5.58
CA ASN A 68 -8.69 4.74 5.72
C ASN A 68 -9.37 5.02 4.36
N PRO A 69 -10.65 4.71 4.17
CA PRO A 69 -11.30 4.80 2.86
C PRO A 69 -11.47 6.24 2.36
N VAL A 70 -11.28 7.26 3.20
CA VAL A 70 -11.35 8.67 2.77
C VAL A 70 -10.11 9.02 1.96
N ILE A 71 -8.94 8.70 2.48
CA ILE A 71 -7.64 9.19 1.95
C ILE A 71 -6.75 8.10 1.35
N GLN A 72 -7.05 6.82 1.57
CA GLN A 72 -6.27 5.69 1.09
C GLN A 72 -7.09 4.76 0.18
N THR A 73 -6.38 4.00 -0.64
CA THR A 73 -6.89 2.84 -1.39
C THR A 73 -5.90 1.70 -1.23
N TYR A 74 -6.29 0.48 -1.61
CA TYR A 74 -5.46 -0.72 -1.43
C TYR A 74 -5.48 -1.62 -2.65
N ARG A 75 -4.40 -2.39 -2.80
CA ARG A 75 -4.23 -3.47 -3.77
C ARG A 75 -3.95 -4.77 -3.01
N VAL A 76 -4.63 -5.85 -3.42
CA VAL A 76 -4.46 -7.18 -2.82
C VAL A 76 -3.82 -8.10 -3.86
N GLU A 77 -2.77 -8.80 -3.46
CA GLU A 77 -2.13 -9.87 -4.21
C GLU A 77 -2.12 -11.14 -3.36
N ILE A 78 -2.90 -12.14 -3.76
CA ILE A 78 -2.95 -13.45 -3.08
C ILE A 78 -1.97 -14.39 -3.77
N ARG A 79 -1.12 -15.05 -3.00
CA ARG A 79 -0.15 -16.07 -3.45
C ARG A 79 -0.71 -17.46 -3.21
#